data_AF-A0A935AUG9-F1
#
_entry.id   AF-A0A935AUG9-F1
#
_cell.length_a   1.000
_cell.length_b   1.000
_cell.length_c   1.000
_cell.angle_alpha   90.00
_cell.angle_beta   90.00
_cell.angle_gamma   90.00
#
_symmetry.space_group_name_H-M   'P 1'
#
loop_
_entity.id
_entity.type
_entity.pdbx_description
1 polymer ?
#
loop_
_entity_poly.entity_id
_entity_poly.type
_entity_poly.pdbx_seq_one_letter_code
_entity_poly.pdbx_strand_id
1 'polypeptide(L)'
;MSMWEGETAERLRAALLADDFRFACTDCGEGIASGNYHGVFARSFDRFGVDPAGWPQRLEFALTNTCNLQCAMCSGEFSSAIRAQREGLPPLISPYGPAFLDEIDPFLAHARQARFLGGEPFLSEINHRIWDRIARHGGTTECNVTTNGTVWNRHVDELLDAVPFSVGISIDGATAATVEAIRVGASHDVLMHNVDRFLAARAVRDLGQLHVPPDDRELARVLGLPSLRGRQRM
;
A
#
# COMPACT_ATOMS: atom_id res chain seq x y z
N MET A 1 12.44 1.04 -24.66
CA MET A 1 11.83 -0.32 -24.57
C MET A 1 11.31 -0.43 -23.15
N SER A 2 10.00 -0.54 -22.97
CA SER A 2 9.35 -0.35 -21.67
C SER A 2 9.77 -1.45 -20.68
N MET A 3 9.83 -1.13 -19.38
CA MET A 3 10.12 -2.10 -18.30
C MET A 3 9.24 -3.36 -18.36
N TRP A 4 8.04 -3.25 -18.94
CA TRP A 4 7.02 -4.29 -19.00
C TRP A 4 7.12 -5.23 -20.22
N GLU A 5 7.74 -4.75 -21.29
CA GLU A 5 7.97 -5.49 -22.55
C GLU A 5 9.47 -5.79 -22.75
N GLY A 6 10.26 -5.68 -21.68
CA GLY A 6 11.67 -6.02 -21.73
C GLY A 6 11.91 -7.52 -21.82
N GLU A 7 13.08 -7.90 -22.33
CA GLU A 7 13.51 -9.30 -22.53
C GLU A 7 13.33 -10.16 -21.26
N THR A 8 13.63 -9.60 -20.08
CA THR A 8 13.47 -10.33 -18.80
C THR A 8 12.00 -10.65 -18.50
N ALA A 9 11.09 -9.72 -18.75
CA ALA A 9 9.65 -9.93 -18.53
C ALA A 9 9.08 -10.94 -19.54
N GLU A 10 9.50 -10.87 -20.80
CA GLU A 10 9.10 -11.86 -21.82
C GLU A 10 9.60 -13.26 -21.48
N ARG A 11 10.86 -13.39 -21.04
CA ARG A 11 11.42 -14.66 -20.59
C ARG A 11 10.66 -15.24 -19.39
N LEU A 12 10.27 -14.40 -18.43
CA LEU A 12 9.44 -14.83 -17.30
C LEU A 12 8.08 -15.35 -17.78
N ARG A 13 7.39 -14.62 -18.67
CA ARG A 13 6.09 -15.06 -19.22
C ARG A 13 6.22 -16.38 -19.98
N ALA A 14 7.26 -16.52 -20.80
CA ALA A 14 7.51 -17.74 -21.56
C ALA A 14 7.78 -18.95 -20.65
N ALA A 15 8.56 -18.76 -19.58
CA ALA A 15 8.81 -19.81 -18.59
C ALA A 15 7.53 -20.25 -17.90
N LEU A 16 6.70 -19.31 -17.43
CA LEU A 16 5.45 -19.62 -16.75
C LEU A 16 4.41 -20.29 -17.65
N LEU A 17 4.34 -19.92 -18.94
CA LEU A 17 3.48 -20.61 -19.93
C LEU A 17 3.91 -22.06 -20.20
N ALA A 18 5.14 -22.42 -19.86
CA ALA A 18 5.69 -23.78 -19.96
C ALA A 18 5.72 -24.50 -18.60
N ASP A 19 5.02 -23.98 -17.58
CA ASP A 19 5.03 -24.45 -16.20
C ASP A 19 6.45 -24.51 -15.58
N ASP A 20 7.38 -23.68 -16.07
CA ASP A 20 8.74 -23.57 -15.56
C ASP A 20 8.86 -22.45 -14.52
N PHE A 21 8.77 -22.84 -13.26
CA PHE A 21 8.89 -21.92 -12.11
C PHE A 21 10.34 -21.54 -11.76
N ARG A 22 11.35 -22.20 -12.34
CA ARG A 22 12.75 -22.09 -11.90
C ARG A 22 13.38 -20.73 -12.20
N PHE A 23 12.82 -19.97 -13.12
CA PHE A 23 13.38 -18.67 -13.52
C PHE A 23 13.18 -17.58 -12.46
N ALA A 24 11.99 -17.49 -11.85
CA ALA A 24 11.72 -16.47 -10.81
C ALA A 24 10.57 -16.80 -9.84
N CYS A 25 9.98 -17.99 -9.92
CA CYS A 25 8.76 -18.35 -9.16
C CYS A 25 8.93 -19.66 -8.38
N THR A 26 10.16 -19.98 -7.96
CA THR A 26 10.55 -21.23 -7.30
C THR A 26 9.67 -21.54 -6.10
N ASP A 27 9.42 -20.56 -5.23
CA ASP A 27 8.61 -20.74 -4.02
C ASP A 27 7.16 -21.15 -4.36
N CYS A 28 6.60 -20.60 -5.44
CA CYS A 28 5.29 -21.01 -5.93
C CYS A 28 5.35 -22.42 -6.52
N GLY A 29 6.39 -22.75 -7.28
CA GLY A 29 6.61 -24.09 -7.83
C GLY A 29 6.73 -25.16 -6.73
N GLU A 30 7.50 -24.88 -5.67
CA GLU A 30 7.65 -25.75 -4.50
C GLU A 30 6.32 -25.90 -3.73
N GLY A 31 5.59 -24.81 -3.55
CA GLY A 31 4.26 -24.84 -2.95
C GLY A 31 3.26 -25.69 -3.75
N ILE A 32 3.26 -25.58 -5.08
CA ILE A 32 2.43 -26.41 -5.96
C ILE A 32 2.87 -27.89 -5.89
N ALA A 33 4.17 -28.16 -5.98
CA ALA A 33 4.71 -29.52 -5.95
C ALA A 33 4.44 -30.25 -4.61
N SER A 34 4.35 -29.50 -3.51
CA SER A 34 4.02 -30.01 -2.19
C SER A 34 2.50 -30.11 -1.91
N GLY A 35 1.65 -29.75 -2.88
CA GLY A 35 0.19 -29.77 -2.73
C GLY A 35 -0.40 -28.57 -1.98
N ASN A 36 0.40 -27.55 -1.67
CA ASN A 36 -0.03 -26.31 -1.00
C ASN A 36 -0.64 -25.29 -1.98
N TYR A 37 -1.63 -25.70 -2.77
CA TYR A 37 -2.25 -24.84 -3.78
C TYR A 37 -2.92 -23.59 -3.20
N HIS A 38 -3.41 -23.66 -1.96
CA HIS A 38 -4.10 -22.54 -1.33
C HIS A 38 -3.16 -21.48 -0.76
N GLY A 39 -1.91 -21.85 -0.44
CA GLY A 39 -0.92 -20.98 0.19
C GLY A 39 0.10 -20.38 -0.77
N VAL A 40 0.07 -20.73 -2.06
CA VAL A 40 1.02 -20.16 -3.03
C VAL A 40 0.75 -18.68 -3.29
N PHE A 41 1.83 -17.89 -3.37
CA PHE A 41 1.75 -16.45 -3.57
C PHE A 41 1.09 -16.06 -4.90
N ALA A 42 1.25 -16.88 -5.95
CA ALA A 42 0.64 -16.67 -7.27
C ALA A 42 -0.89 -16.47 -7.18
N ARG A 43 -1.55 -17.18 -6.25
CA ARG A 43 -2.99 -17.07 -6.02
C ARG A 43 -3.44 -15.67 -5.59
N SER A 44 -2.53 -14.87 -5.00
CA SER A 44 -2.82 -13.47 -4.66
C SER A 44 -3.08 -12.60 -5.89
N PHE A 45 -2.75 -13.11 -7.08
CA PHE A 45 -2.97 -12.44 -8.36
C PHE A 45 -4.23 -12.90 -9.11
N ASP A 46 -4.89 -14.01 -8.73
CA ASP A 46 -6.07 -14.54 -9.44
C ASP A 46 -7.24 -13.56 -9.54
N ARG A 47 -7.33 -12.62 -8.59
CA ARG A 47 -8.34 -11.55 -8.61
C ARG A 47 -8.09 -10.49 -9.70
N PHE A 48 -6.90 -10.46 -10.27
CA PHE A 48 -6.54 -9.61 -11.41
C PHE A 48 -6.69 -10.45 -12.68
N GLY A 49 -7.66 -10.09 -13.52
CA GLY A 49 -7.73 -10.64 -14.87
C GLY A 49 -6.57 -10.16 -15.72
N VAL A 50 -6.40 -10.76 -16.91
CA VAL A 50 -5.50 -10.23 -17.93
C VAL A 50 -6.15 -9.00 -18.55
N ASP A 51 -5.45 -7.87 -18.50
CA ASP A 51 -5.88 -6.66 -19.19
C ASP A 51 -5.86 -6.89 -20.71
N PRO A 52 -6.94 -6.62 -21.46
CA PRO A 52 -6.97 -6.85 -22.90
C PRO A 52 -5.93 -6.03 -23.67
N ALA A 53 -5.53 -4.86 -23.16
CA ALA A 53 -4.49 -4.03 -23.74
C ALA A 53 -3.08 -4.39 -23.22
N GLY A 54 -2.98 -5.40 -22.36
CA GLY A 54 -1.73 -5.95 -21.88
C GLY A 54 -1.07 -5.17 -20.75
N TRP A 55 -1.75 -4.19 -20.13
CA TRP A 55 -1.17 -3.40 -19.03
C TRP A 55 -1.09 -4.17 -17.71
N PRO A 56 -0.06 -3.93 -16.87
CA PRO A 56 -0.01 -4.51 -15.54
C PRO A 56 -1.14 -3.94 -14.67
N GLN A 57 -1.90 -4.84 -14.04
CA GLN A 57 -3.02 -4.46 -13.18
C GLN A 57 -2.60 -4.14 -11.75
N ARG A 58 -1.41 -4.60 -11.32
CA ARG A 58 -0.85 -4.36 -9.99
C ARG A 58 0.58 -3.86 -10.11
N LEU A 59 0.87 -2.76 -9.42
CA LEU A 59 2.19 -2.18 -9.27
C LEU A 59 2.63 -2.29 -7.81
N GLU A 60 3.91 -2.52 -7.56
CA GLU A 60 4.48 -2.55 -6.20
C GLU A 60 5.70 -1.65 -6.11
N PHE A 61 5.73 -0.85 -5.06
CA PHE A 61 6.71 0.19 -4.84
C PHE A 61 7.41 -0.04 -3.50
N ALA A 62 8.71 -0.33 -3.57
CA ALA A 62 9.65 -0.39 -2.45
C ALA A 62 10.85 0.54 -2.76
N LEU A 63 10.54 1.82 -3.02
CA LEU A 63 11.45 2.75 -3.72
C LEU A 63 12.50 3.42 -2.82
N THR A 64 12.33 3.32 -1.50
CA THR A 64 13.22 3.95 -0.52
C THR A 64 13.23 3.19 0.80
N ASN A 65 14.29 3.37 1.58
CA ASN A 65 14.38 2.94 2.97
C ASN A 65 14.09 4.07 3.97
N THR A 66 13.65 5.25 3.51
CA THR A 66 13.34 6.40 4.38
C THR A 66 12.37 5.98 5.48
N CYS A 67 12.84 5.94 6.72
CA CYS A 67 12.09 5.50 7.88
C CYS A 67 12.62 6.18 9.14
N ASN A 68 11.73 6.41 10.10
CA ASN A 68 12.00 7.04 11.39
C ASN A 68 12.24 6.04 12.53
N LEU A 69 12.01 4.73 12.32
CA LEU A 69 12.09 3.72 13.37
C LEU A 69 13.32 2.82 13.26
N GLN A 70 13.74 2.28 14.41
CA GLN A 70 14.87 1.34 14.55
C GLN A 70 14.42 -0.04 15.03
N CYS A 71 13.36 -0.58 14.42
CA CYS A 71 12.74 -1.81 14.87
C CYS A 71 13.73 -2.98 14.97
N ALA A 72 13.55 -3.83 15.99
CA ALA A 72 14.49 -4.88 16.36
C ALA A 72 14.72 -5.94 15.26
N MET A 73 13.68 -6.26 14.48
CA MET A 73 13.73 -7.22 13.36
C MET A 73 14.22 -6.61 12.04
N CYS A 74 14.42 -5.29 12.00
CA CYS A 74 14.72 -4.54 10.79
C CYS A 74 16.23 -4.27 10.63
N SER A 75 16.67 -3.93 9.42
CA SER A 75 18.04 -3.58 9.06
C SER A 75 18.10 -2.21 8.39
N GLY A 76 19.30 -1.66 8.20
CA GLY A 76 19.52 -0.40 7.51
C GLY A 76 19.14 -0.43 6.02
N GLU A 77 18.94 -1.61 5.43
CA GLU A 77 18.38 -1.74 4.08
C GLU A 77 16.91 -1.32 4.02
N PHE A 78 16.18 -1.45 5.13
CA PHE A 78 14.75 -1.14 5.21
C PHE A 78 14.43 0.07 6.09
N SER A 79 15.40 0.60 6.85
CA SER A 79 15.26 1.83 7.62
C SER A 79 16.49 2.72 7.57
N SER A 80 16.31 3.96 7.11
CA SER A 80 17.35 4.99 7.11
C SER A 80 17.79 5.38 8.51
N ALA A 81 16.90 5.31 9.52
CA ALA A 81 17.27 5.58 10.91
C ALA A 81 18.24 4.51 11.43
N ILE A 82 17.98 3.23 11.15
CA ILE A 82 18.89 2.13 11.49
C ILE A 82 20.22 2.31 10.78
N ARG A 83 20.17 2.55 9.47
CA ARG A 83 21.35 2.67 8.62
C ARG A 83 22.31 3.74 9.14
N ALA A 84 21.76 4.92 9.48
CA ALA A 84 22.55 6.04 9.95
C ALA A 84 23.01 5.88 11.42
N GLN A 85 22.12 5.44 12.31
CA GLN A 85 22.34 5.54 13.76
C GLN A 85 22.85 4.25 14.40
N ARG A 86 22.37 3.09 13.93
CA ARG A 86 22.76 1.76 14.45
C ARG A 86 23.94 1.17 13.69
N GLU A 87 23.93 1.33 12.37
CA GLU A 87 24.92 0.71 11.47
C GLU A 87 26.04 1.66 11.04
N GLY A 88 25.84 2.98 11.14
CA GLY A 88 26.83 3.99 10.77
C GLY A 88 27.19 3.99 9.27
N LEU A 89 26.27 3.54 8.41
CA LEU A 89 26.48 3.43 6.97
C LEU A 89 25.98 4.67 6.22
N PRO A 90 26.59 5.04 5.08
CA PRO A 90 26.14 6.17 4.26
C PRO A 90 24.75 5.90 3.68
N PRO A 91 23.90 6.92 3.44
CA PRO A 91 22.57 6.74 2.85
C PRO A 91 22.57 5.89 1.57
N LEU A 92 21.49 5.14 1.35
CA LEU A 92 21.30 4.44 0.07
C LEU A 92 21.08 5.47 -1.04
N ILE A 93 21.70 5.22 -2.19
CA ILE A 93 21.51 6.04 -3.37
C ILE A 93 20.27 5.50 -4.09
N SER A 94 19.22 6.31 -4.18
CA SER A 94 18.03 5.93 -4.94
C SER A 94 18.34 5.95 -6.44
N PRO A 95 18.03 4.87 -7.19
CA PRO A 95 18.11 4.89 -8.64
C PRO A 95 16.94 5.66 -9.29
N TYR A 96 15.94 6.06 -8.51
CA TYR A 96 14.69 6.65 -9.00
C TYR A 96 14.73 8.17 -8.94
N GLY A 97 14.91 8.81 -10.09
CA GLY A 97 14.87 10.28 -10.23
C GLY A 97 13.51 10.81 -10.72
N PRO A 98 13.38 12.12 -11.00
CA PRO A 98 12.15 12.70 -11.53
C PRO A 98 11.63 12.04 -12.82
N ALA A 99 12.54 11.60 -13.70
CA ALA A 99 12.18 10.90 -14.94
C ALA A 99 11.42 9.59 -14.70
N PHE A 100 11.70 8.89 -13.59
CA PHE A 100 10.99 7.66 -13.24
C PHE A 100 9.49 7.91 -13.07
N LEU A 101 9.10 9.07 -12.51
CA LEU A 101 7.69 9.43 -12.34
C LEU A 101 6.96 9.59 -13.67
N ASP A 102 7.66 10.04 -14.72
CA ASP A 102 7.10 10.15 -16.06
C ASP A 102 7.03 8.78 -16.75
N GLU A 103 8.01 7.91 -16.51
CA GLU A 103 8.01 6.53 -17.02
C GLU A 103 6.87 5.69 -16.44
N ILE A 104 6.54 5.86 -15.16
CA ILE A 104 5.45 5.10 -14.51
C ILE A 104 4.06 5.69 -14.76
N ASP A 105 3.94 6.94 -15.21
CA ASP A 105 2.65 7.64 -15.33
C ASP A 105 1.62 6.87 -16.19
N PRO A 106 1.99 6.31 -17.37
CA PRO A 106 1.07 5.47 -18.14
C PRO A 106 0.63 4.22 -17.39
N PHE A 107 1.52 3.61 -16.59
CA PHE A 107 1.18 2.43 -15.80
C PHE A 107 0.21 2.77 -14.68
N LEU A 108 0.35 3.93 -14.04
CA LEU A 108 -0.58 4.40 -13.01
C LEU A 108 -1.99 4.59 -13.56
N ALA A 109 -2.14 5.07 -14.81
CA ALA A 109 -3.43 5.26 -15.45
C ALA A 109 -4.19 3.95 -15.73
N HIS A 110 -3.48 2.82 -15.82
CA HIS A 110 -4.06 1.50 -16.12
C HIS A 110 -4.08 0.54 -14.92
N ALA A 111 -3.32 0.82 -13.86
CA ALA A 111 -3.23 -0.04 -12.70
C ALA A 111 -4.53 -0.05 -11.89
N ARG A 112 -5.03 -1.25 -11.57
CA ARG A 112 -6.13 -1.44 -10.62
C ARG A 112 -5.66 -1.31 -9.17
N GLN A 113 -4.42 -1.71 -8.89
CA GLN A 113 -3.83 -1.62 -7.56
C GLN A 113 -2.39 -1.13 -7.60
N ALA A 114 -2.01 -0.28 -6.64
CA ALA A 114 -0.65 0.09 -6.34
C ALA A 114 -0.33 -0.24 -4.89
N ARG A 115 0.72 -1.01 -4.62
CA ARG A 115 1.18 -1.34 -3.27
C ARG A 115 2.42 -0.52 -2.90
N PHE A 116 2.46 -0.03 -1.68
CA PHE A 116 3.55 0.77 -1.13
C PHE A 116 4.06 0.10 0.14
N LEU A 117 5.33 -0.28 0.09
CA LEU A 117 6.07 -0.94 1.16
C LEU A 117 7.51 -0.40 1.20
N GLY A 118 8.31 -0.86 2.17
CA GLY A 118 9.68 -0.38 2.36
C GLY A 118 9.75 1.00 3.02
N GLY A 119 10.71 1.17 3.93
CA GLY A 119 10.79 2.37 4.75
C GLY A 119 9.51 2.62 5.56
N GLU A 120 9.19 3.88 5.77
CA GLU A 120 7.86 4.36 6.15
C GLU A 120 7.23 5.06 4.94
N PRO A 121 6.20 4.46 4.29
CA PRO A 121 5.67 5.00 3.05
C PRO A 121 5.19 6.44 3.13
N PHE A 122 4.63 6.89 4.26
CA PHE A 122 4.17 8.27 4.44
C PHE A 122 5.29 9.28 4.76
N LEU A 123 6.55 8.84 4.89
CA LEU A 123 7.73 9.74 4.88
C LEU A 123 8.36 9.86 3.50
N SER A 124 7.98 8.99 2.55
CA SER A 124 8.61 8.91 1.24
C SER A 124 8.06 9.96 0.28
N GLU A 125 8.87 10.97 -0.04
CA GLU A 125 8.50 12.02 -1.00
C GLU A 125 8.10 11.46 -2.37
N ILE A 126 8.80 10.43 -2.85
CA ILE A 126 8.48 9.78 -4.13
C ILE A 126 7.13 9.08 -4.10
N ASN A 127 6.74 8.48 -2.97
CA ASN A 127 5.42 7.86 -2.82
C ASN A 127 4.32 8.92 -2.83
N HIS A 128 4.52 10.05 -2.15
CA HIS A 128 3.60 11.19 -2.19
C HIS A 128 3.36 11.68 -3.61
N ARG A 129 4.42 11.86 -4.40
CA ARG A 129 4.31 12.25 -5.82
C ARG A 129 3.58 11.22 -6.68
N ILE A 130 3.70 9.93 -6.34
CA ILE A 130 2.96 8.86 -7.04
C ILE A 130 1.47 8.93 -6.68
N TRP A 131 1.12 9.10 -5.40
CA TRP A 131 -0.29 9.25 -4.99
C TRP A 131 -0.93 10.49 -5.61
N ASP A 132 -0.21 11.60 -5.69
CA ASP A 132 -0.68 12.82 -6.38
C ASP A 132 -0.94 12.57 -7.89
N ARG A 133 -0.13 11.72 -8.55
CA ARG A 133 -0.37 11.30 -9.94
C ARG A 133 -1.60 10.42 -10.05
N ILE A 134 -1.75 9.43 -9.17
CA ILE A 134 -2.94 8.56 -9.12
C ILE A 134 -4.22 9.38 -8.93
N ALA A 135 -4.21 10.35 -8.01
CA ALA A 135 -5.34 11.26 -7.80
C ALA A 135 -5.68 12.06 -9.06
N ARG A 136 -4.67 12.56 -9.80
CA ARG A 136 -4.86 13.27 -11.07
C ARG A 136 -5.43 12.40 -12.20
N HIS A 137 -5.15 11.09 -12.19
CA HIS A 137 -5.71 10.12 -13.13
C HIS A 137 -7.14 9.68 -12.78
N GLY A 138 -7.80 10.36 -11.85
CA GLY A 138 -9.18 10.06 -11.43
C GLY A 138 -9.29 9.19 -10.19
N GLY A 139 -8.17 8.82 -9.56
CA GLY A 139 -8.15 8.18 -8.25
C GLY A 139 -8.77 6.78 -8.21
N THR A 140 -8.79 6.05 -9.33
CA THR A 140 -9.43 4.72 -9.38
C THR A 140 -8.52 3.57 -8.96
N THR A 141 -7.19 3.79 -8.91
CA THR A 141 -6.22 2.79 -8.47
C THR A 141 -6.31 2.61 -6.95
N GLU A 142 -6.58 1.38 -6.49
CA GLU A 142 -6.54 1.04 -5.07
C GLU A 142 -5.10 1.13 -4.55
N CYS A 143 -4.84 2.00 -3.59
CA CYS A 143 -3.55 2.12 -2.93
C CYS A 143 -3.49 1.27 -1.66
N ASN A 144 -2.70 0.21 -1.67
CA ASN A 144 -2.41 -0.58 -0.48
C ASN A 144 -1.11 -0.09 0.16
N VAL A 145 -1.15 0.30 1.43
CA VAL A 145 0.04 0.81 2.15
C VAL A 145 0.31 -0.06 3.36
N THR A 146 1.56 -0.47 3.54
CA THR A 146 2.03 -1.06 4.80
C THR A 146 2.86 -0.02 5.55
N THR A 147 2.29 0.56 6.60
CA THR A 147 2.89 1.65 7.38
C THR A 147 3.27 1.18 8.78
N ASN A 148 4.28 1.82 9.35
CA ASN A 148 4.61 1.72 10.76
C ASN A 148 3.64 2.52 11.67
N GLY A 149 2.75 3.33 11.09
CA GLY A 149 1.66 4.01 11.81
C GLY A 149 2.07 5.25 12.60
N THR A 150 3.32 5.69 12.52
CA THR A 150 3.81 6.84 13.31
C THR A 150 3.64 8.18 12.61
N VAL A 151 3.27 8.17 11.33
CA VAL A 151 3.13 9.40 10.53
C VAL A 151 1.66 9.70 10.29
N TRP A 152 1.27 10.90 10.73
CA TRP A 152 0.03 11.53 10.30
C TRP A 152 0.26 13.02 10.13
N ASN A 153 -0.17 13.58 8.99
CA ASN A 153 -0.17 15.01 8.74
C ASN A 153 -1.37 15.39 7.85
N ARG A 154 -1.52 16.69 7.57
CA ARG A 154 -2.60 17.20 6.71
C ARG A 154 -2.58 16.60 5.30
N HIS A 155 -1.40 16.39 4.74
CA HIS A 155 -1.29 15.85 3.39
C HIS A 155 -1.69 14.36 3.33
N VAL A 156 -1.38 13.56 4.36
CA VAL A 156 -1.91 12.19 4.49
C VAL A 156 -3.44 12.21 4.53
N ASP A 157 -4.05 13.13 5.28
CA ASP A 157 -5.51 13.32 5.35
C ASP A 157 -6.11 13.62 3.96
N GLU A 158 -5.53 14.58 3.24
CA GLU A 158 -5.94 14.96 1.88
C GLU A 158 -5.78 13.82 0.86
N LEU A 159 -4.69 13.06 0.95
CA LEU A 159 -4.44 11.91 0.08
C LEU A 159 -5.43 10.78 0.34
N LEU A 160 -5.70 10.53 1.62
CA LEU A 160 -6.72 9.59 2.02
C LEU A 160 -8.05 9.99 1.35
N ASP A 161 -8.48 11.24 1.40
CA ASP A 161 -9.74 11.64 0.74
C ASP A 161 -9.72 11.52 -0.79
N ALA A 162 -8.57 11.74 -1.43
CA ALA A 162 -8.43 11.76 -2.89
C ALA A 162 -8.29 10.38 -3.55
N VAL A 163 -7.80 9.37 -2.82
CA VAL A 163 -7.43 8.06 -3.38
C VAL A 163 -7.98 6.93 -2.49
N PRO A 164 -8.49 5.82 -3.05
CA PRO A 164 -8.92 4.66 -2.27
C PRO A 164 -7.72 3.98 -1.62
N PHE A 165 -7.64 4.02 -0.29
CA PHE A 165 -6.57 3.39 0.47
C PHE A 165 -7.04 2.15 1.23
N SER A 166 -6.20 1.11 1.21
CA SER A 166 -6.20 0.01 2.16
C SER A 166 -4.93 0.09 2.99
N VAL A 167 -5.04 0.40 4.28
CA VAL A 167 -3.89 0.59 5.17
C VAL A 167 -3.68 -0.62 6.07
N GLY A 168 -2.51 -1.25 5.95
CA GLY A 168 -2.00 -2.21 6.92
C GLY A 168 -1.04 -1.49 7.87
N ILE A 169 -1.30 -1.59 9.18
CA ILE A 169 -0.47 -0.96 10.22
C ILE A 169 0.27 -2.06 10.96
N SER A 170 1.60 -2.05 10.90
CA SER A 170 2.44 -2.92 11.71
C SER A 170 2.48 -2.37 13.14
N ILE A 171 1.95 -3.09 14.12
CA ILE A 171 1.94 -2.66 15.54
C ILE A 171 2.97 -3.44 16.37
N ASP A 172 3.15 -4.73 16.04
CA ASP A 172 4.16 -5.64 16.61
C ASP A 172 4.18 -5.71 18.16
N GLY A 173 3.06 -5.40 18.82
CA GLY A 173 2.90 -5.49 20.28
C GLY A 173 1.52 -5.03 20.74
N ALA A 174 1.08 -5.50 21.91
CA ALA A 174 -0.23 -5.13 22.49
C ALA A 174 -0.14 -4.07 23.61
N THR A 175 1.06 -3.77 24.09
CA THR A 175 1.29 -2.82 25.19
C THR A 175 2.37 -1.83 24.80
N ALA A 176 2.40 -0.66 25.45
CA ALA A 176 3.45 0.32 25.25
C ALA A 176 4.85 -0.28 25.44
N ALA A 177 5.05 -1.03 26.53
CA ALA A 177 6.33 -1.68 26.82
C ALA A 177 6.79 -2.62 25.69
N THR A 178 5.88 -3.40 25.10
CA THR A 178 6.20 -4.31 24.00
C THR A 178 6.47 -3.55 22.69
N VAL A 179 5.57 -2.63 22.33
CA VAL A 179 5.67 -1.85 21.08
C VAL A 179 6.95 -1.04 21.06
N GLU A 180 7.26 -0.32 22.14
CA GLU A 180 8.41 0.58 22.20
C GLU A 180 9.74 -0.19 22.28
N ALA A 181 9.74 -1.40 22.86
CA ALA A 181 10.89 -2.29 22.83
C ALA A 181 11.15 -2.88 21.43
N ILE A 182 10.10 -3.27 20.71
CA ILE A 182 10.21 -3.92 19.40
C ILE A 182 10.38 -2.91 18.27
N ARG A 183 9.65 -1.80 18.32
CA ARG A 183 9.61 -0.74 17.29
C ARG A 183 10.30 0.51 17.81
N VAL A 184 11.58 0.37 18.15
CA VAL A 184 12.40 1.41 18.78
C VAL A 184 12.27 2.75 18.05
N GLY A 185 11.93 3.81 18.80
CA GLY A 185 11.64 5.15 18.26
C GLY A 185 10.15 5.43 18.04
N ALA A 186 9.28 4.43 18.15
CA ALA A 186 7.84 4.64 18.17
C ALA A 186 7.39 5.13 19.56
N SER A 187 6.32 5.90 19.59
CA SER A 187 5.51 6.15 20.79
C SER A 187 4.23 5.35 20.63
N HIS A 188 3.93 4.48 21.61
CA HIS A 188 2.71 3.68 21.57
C HIS A 188 1.45 4.54 21.51
N ASP A 189 1.40 5.62 22.27
CA ASP A 189 0.24 6.51 22.32
C ASP A 189 0.01 7.21 20.97
N VAL A 190 1.08 7.68 20.32
CA VAL A 190 1.00 8.28 18.98
C VAL A 190 0.55 7.23 17.96
N LEU A 191 1.09 6.02 18.02
CA LEU A 191 0.70 4.93 17.13
C LEU A 191 -0.78 4.61 17.27
N MET A 192 -1.27 4.40 18.49
CA MET A 192 -2.68 4.06 18.73
C MET A 192 -3.60 5.21 18.36
N HIS A 193 -3.21 6.46 18.62
CA HIS A 193 -3.96 7.62 18.15
C HIS A 193 -4.08 7.64 16.62
N ASN A 194 -3.01 7.36 15.89
CA ASN A 194 -3.05 7.29 14.43
C ASN A 194 -3.87 6.10 13.91
N VAL A 195 -3.82 4.94 14.61
CA VAL A 195 -4.69 3.80 14.30
C VAL A 195 -6.16 4.21 14.35
N ASP A 196 -6.58 4.93 15.40
CA ASP A 196 -7.95 5.44 15.51
C ASP A 196 -8.31 6.38 14.34
N ARG A 197 -7.37 7.24 13.91
CA ARG A 197 -7.58 8.12 12.75
C ARG A 197 -7.74 7.35 11.44
N PHE A 198 -6.93 6.34 11.19
CA PHE A 198 -7.07 5.49 10.00
C PHE A 198 -8.40 4.72 10.00
N LEU A 199 -8.83 4.22 11.16
CA LEU A 199 -10.12 3.54 11.31
C LEU A 199 -11.30 4.49 11.06
N ALA A 200 -11.25 5.71 11.61
CA ALA A 200 -12.27 6.73 11.40
C ALA A 200 -12.35 7.14 9.91
N ALA A 201 -11.21 7.34 9.25
CA ALA A 201 -11.15 7.67 7.83
C ALA A 201 -11.76 6.55 6.95
N ARG A 202 -11.66 5.28 7.35
CA ARG A 202 -12.30 4.16 6.66
C ARG A 202 -13.82 4.13 6.87
N ALA A 203 -14.28 4.31 8.11
CA ALA A 203 -15.71 4.29 8.43
C ALA A 203 -16.51 5.37 7.67
N VAL A 204 -15.92 6.56 7.49
CA VAL A 204 -16.53 7.64 6.68
C VAL A 204 -16.69 7.22 5.21
N ARG A 205 -15.78 6.41 4.66
CA ARG A 205 -15.86 5.96 3.26
C ARG A 205 -16.87 4.85 3.06
N ASP A 206 -16.95 3.90 3.98
CA ASP A 206 -17.99 2.86 3.93
C ASP A 206 -19.40 3.49 4.05
N LEU A 207 -19.53 4.62 4.77
CA LEU A 207 -20.75 5.43 4.82
C LEU A 207 -20.98 6.27 3.54
N GLY A 208 -19.94 6.82 2.94
CA GLY A 208 -20.01 7.62 1.69
C GLY A 208 -20.23 6.79 0.42
N GLN A 209 -19.84 5.51 0.43
CA GLN A 209 -20.10 4.54 -0.64
C GLN A 209 -21.41 3.76 -0.45
N LEU A 210 -22.12 3.99 0.65
CA LEU A 210 -23.45 3.45 0.85
C LEU A 210 -24.41 4.19 -0.10
N HIS A 211 -24.58 3.65 -1.31
CA HIS A 211 -25.72 3.99 -2.15
C HIS A 211 -26.98 3.53 -1.41
N VAL A 212 -27.58 4.42 -0.61
CA VAL A 212 -28.87 4.18 0.02
C VAL A 212 -29.89 4.07 -1.11
N PRO A 213 -30.44 2.87 -1.40
CA PRO A 213 -31.55 2.78 -2.33
C PRO A 213 -32.71 3.62 -1.75
N PRO A 214 -33.56 4.26 -2.57
CA PRO A 214 -34.45 5.32 -2.12
C PRO A 214 -35.40 5.02 -0.94
N ASP A 215 -35.56 3.77 -0.50
CA ASP A 215 -36.68 3.39 0.38
C ASP A 215 -36.35 2.73 1.73
N ASP A 216 -35.08 2.57 2.15
CA ASP A 216 -34.81 1.92 3.45
C ASP A 216 -34.62 2.90 4.62
N ARG A 217 -35.76 3.33 5.17
CA ARG A 217 -35.85 4.05 6.46
C ARG A 217 -35.34 3.24 7.67
N GLU A 218 -35.05 1.96 7.48
CA GLU A 218 -34.66 1.06 8.56
C GLU A 218 -33.16 1.13 8.91
N LEU A 219 -32.29 1.41 7.92
CA LEU A 219 -30.84 1.37 8.12
C LEU A 219 -30.31 2.54 8.97
N ALA A 220 -30.90 3.72 8.84
CA ALA A 220 -30.57 4.88 9.68
C ALA A 220 -30.92 4.67 11.17
N ARG A 221 -31.89 3.78 11.46
CA ARG A 221 -32.29 3.40 12.81
C ARG A 221 -31.32 2.40 13.44
N VAL A 222 -30.79 1.47 12.65
CA VAL A 222 -29.85 0.42 13.10
C VAL A 222 -28.46 0.99 13.41
N LEU A 223 -28.03 2.02 12.67
CA LEU A 223 -26.68 2.60 12.79
C LEU A 223 -26.55 3.72 13.85
N GLY A 224 -27.62 4.06 14.57
CA GLY A 224 -27.57 5.07 15.66
C GLY A 224 -27.18 6.48 15.21
N LEU A 225 -27.25 6.78 13.90
CA LEU A 225 -26.91 8.09 13.35
C LEU A 225 -28.04 9.09 13.67
N PRO A 226 -27.74 10.32 14.12
CA PRO A 226 -28.75 11.34 14.36
C PRO A 226 -29.52 11.60 13.07
N SER A 227 -30.86 11.49 13.13
CA SER A 227 -31.72 11.65 11.95
C SER A 227 -31.40 12.96 11.24
N LEU A 228 -30.98 12.89 9.97
CA LEU A 228 -30.78 14.05 9.12
C LEU A 228 -32.14 14.67 8.77
N ARG A 229 -32.78 15.33 9.75
CA ARG A 229 -33.88 16.24 9.49
C ARG A 229 -33.31 17.56 8.98
N GLY A 230 -33.53 17.80 7.69
CA GLY A 230 -33.85 19.13 7.18
C GLY A 230 -32.68 20.11 7.05
N ARG A 231 -32.01 20.09 5.89
CA ARG A 231 -31.61 21.32 5.20
C ARG A 231 -31.95 21.20 3.72
N GLN A 232 -33.25 21.26 3.41
CA GLN A 232 -33.66 21.87 2.15
C GLN A 232 -33.36 23.37 2.28
N ARG A 233 -32.30 23.83 1.61
CA ARG A 233 -32.21 25.22 1.18
C ARG A 233 -32.73 25.27 -0.25
N MET A 234 -33.62 26.24 -0.50
CA MET A 234 -34.02 26.67 -1.85
C MET A 234 -32.79 26.95 -2.72
#